data_AF-A0A841JQA7-F1
#
_entry.id   AF-A0A841JQA7-F1
#
_cell.length_a   1.000
_cell.length_b   1.000
_cell.length_c   1.000
_cell.angle_alpha   90.00
_cell.angle_beta   90.00
_cell.angle_gamma   90.00
#
_symmetry.space_group_name_H-M   'P 1'
#
loop_
_entity.id
_entity.type
_entity.pdbx_description
1 polymer ?
#
loop_
_entity_poly.entity_id
_entity_poly.type
_entity_poly.pdbx_seq_one_letter_code
_entity_poly.pdbx_strand_id
1 'polypeptide(L)'
;MQSCNKYSAKIGCYLDNELTGEELENFSAHLAACQDCRERLYEEQELSRLLRQHHPLYSAPAKLRNRVLGQVLDCSDVDCTKRCRIRCSRPTGMHSLMAKIKRLLGTRVACVAAAIILCLGLLPSTLRRVSGAGYDVASVTSHLGCLSGCASGPGNWELFYR
;
A
#
# COMPACT_ATOMS: atom_id res chain seq x y z
N MET A 1 3.47 22.58 0.98
CA MET A 1 3.17 22.16 2.37
C MET A 1 1.87 21.35 2.48
N GLN A 2 0.73 21.76 1.89
CA GLN A 2 -0.51 20.95 1.97
C GLN A 2 -0.44 19.60 1.23
N SER A 3 0.37 19.50 0.17
CA SER A 3 0.62 18.26 -0.55
C SER A 3 1.28 17.19 0.33
N CYS A 4 2.26 17.55 1.18
CA CYS A 4 2.99 16.59 2.01
C CYS A 4 2.10 15.88 3.02
N ASN A 5 1.08 16.56 3.57
CA ASN A 5 0.18 15.95 4.56
C ASN A 5 -0.64 14.78 3.97
N LYS A 6 -1.12 14.94 2.72
CA LYS A 6 -1.82 13.88 2.00
C LYS A 6 -0.94 12.65 1.80
N TYR A 7 0.34 12.85 1.49
CA TYR A 7 1.27 11.75 1.27
C TYR A 7 1.79 11.15 2.58
N SER A 8 2.01 11.94 3.64
CA SER A 8 2.42 11.38 4.94
C SER A 8 1.39 10.40 5.51
N ALA A 9 0.10 10.68 5.33
CA ALA A 9 -0.96 9.75 5.73
C ALA A 9 -0.94 8.42 4.95
N LYS A 10 -0.28 8.36 3.78
CA LYS A 10 -0.16 7.16 2.94
C LYS A 10 1.11 6.34 3.22
N ILE A 11 1.99 6.80 4.12
CA ILE A 11 3.24 6.09 4.44
C ILE A 11 2.96 4.70 5.01
N GLY A 12 2.00 4.56 5.93
CA GLY A 12 1.62 3.25 6.48
C GLY A 12 1.16 2.28 5.39
N CYS A 13 0.19 2.70 4.57
CA CYS A 13 -0.28 1.91 3.42
C CYS A 13 0.84 1.55 2.43
N TYR A 14 1.84 2.42 2.25
CA TYR A 14 3.00 2.10 1.43
C TYR A 14 3.86 0.99 2.06
N LEU A 15 4.14 1.07 3.37
CA LEU A 15 4.92 0.06 4.10
C LEU A 15 4.23 -1.30 4.13
N ASP A 16 2.91 -1.31 4.20
CA ASP A 16 2.09 -2.52 4.18
C ASP A 16 1.82 -3.06 2.76
N ASN A 17 2.38 -2.41 1.72
CA ASN A 17 2.17 -2.73 0.29
C ASN A 17 0.70 -2.66 -0.16
N GLU A 18 -0.11 -1.79 0.46
CA GLU A 18 -1.52 -1.58 0.14
C GLU A 18 -1.73 -0.55 -0.98
N LEU A 19 -0.74 0.29 -1.26
CA LEU A 19 -0.79 1.21 -2.40
C LEU A 19 -0.59 0.45 -3.72
N THR A 20 -1.50 0.66 -4.68
CA THR A 20 -1.44 -0.01 -5.98
C THR A 20 -1.73 0.95 -7.13
N GLY A 21 -1.30 0.56 -8.35
CA GLY A 21 -1.57 1.30 -9.59
C GLY A 21 -1.14 2.78 -9.52
N GLU A 22 -2.04 3.65 -9.96
CA GLU A 22 -1.82 5.10 -10.03
C GLU A 22 -1.48 5.73 -8.66
N GLU A 23 -2.00 5.17 -7.56
CA GLU A 23 -1.73 5.72 -6.24
C GLU A 23 -0.28 5.50 -5.80
N LEU A 24 0.27 4.32 -6.10
CA LEU A 24 1.66 3.99 -5.83
C LEU A 24 2.59 4.82 -6.70
N GLU A 25 2.26 4.99 -7.98
CA GLU A 25 3.04 5.82 -8.91
C GLU A 25 3.11 7.28 -8.44
N ASN A 26 1.96 7.86 -8.10
CA ASN A 26 1.88 9.24 -7.59
C ASN A 26 2.62 9.42 -6.26
N PHE A 27 2.48 8.46 -5.34
CA PHE A 27 3.20 8.48 -4.06
C PHE A 27 4.72 8.38 -4.27
N SER A 28 5.17 7.48 -5.15
CA SER A 28 6.59 7.29 -5.48
C SER A 28 7.19 8.53 -6.14
N ALA A 29 6.46 9.17 -7.07
CA ALA A 29 6.87 10.41 -7.69
C ALA A 29 7.00 11.55 -6.66
N HIS A 30 6.08 11.63 -5.70
CA HIS A 30 6.18 12.60 -4.60
C HIS A 30 7.39 12.33 -3.70
N LEU A 31 7.64 11.07 -3.32
CA LEU A 31 8.81 10.70 -2.53
C LEU A 31 10.13 11.02 -3.24
N ALA A 32 10.19 10.92 -4.57
CA ALA A 32 11.38 11.31 -5.33
C ALA A 32 11.66 12.82 -5.24
N ALA A 33 10.62 13.64 -5.15
CA ALA A 33 10.73 15.11 -5.13
C ALA A 33 10.78 15.73 -3.72
N CYS A 34 10.25 15.06 -2.69
CA CYS A 34 10.07 15.64 -1.36
C CYS A 34 10.98 15.01 -0.30
N GLN A 35 11.89 15.80 0.28
CA GLN A 35 12.79 15.36 1.34
C GLN A 35 12.04 15.06 2.64
N ASP A 36 11.14 15.93 3.09
CA ASP A 36 10.39 15.75 4.34
C ASP A 36 9.61 14.42 4.37
N CYS A 37 9.01 14.02 3.25
CA CYS A 37 8.27 12.76 3.17
C CYS A 37 9.21 11.55 3.13
N ARG A 38 10.44 11.68 2.62
CA ARG A 38 11.45 10.62 2.72
C ARG A 38 11.94 10.44 4.15
N GLU A 39 12.16 11.54 4.87
CA GLU A 39 12.58 11.50 6.28
C GLU A 39 11.52 10.84 7.15
N ARG A 40 10.24 11.21 6.98
CA ARG A 40 9.13 10.55 7.68
C ARG A 40 9.01 9.07 7.34
N LEU A 41 9.19 8.70 6.06
CA LEU A 41 9.18 7.30 5.66
C LEU A 41 10.30 6.52 6.36
N TYR A 42 11.49 7.10 6.45
CA TYR A 42 12.62 6.50 7.15
C TYR A 42 12.36 6.33 8.65
N GLU A 43 11.79 7.34 9.32
CA GLU A 43 11.41 7.27 10.73
C GLU A 43 10.42 6.12 11.00
N GLU A 44 9.38 5.98 10.18
CA GLU A 44 8.39 4.91 10.29
C GLU A 44 8.98 3.52 10.01
N GLN A 45 9.90 3.42 9.04
CA GLN A 45 10.64 2.20 8.75
C GLN A 45 11.53 1.78 9.93
N GLU A 46 12.21 2.74 10.55
CA GLU A 46 13.09 2.50 11.68
C GLU A 46 12.31 2.08 12.91
N LEU A 47 11.19 2.75 13.21
CA LEU A 47 10.26 2.32 14.25
C LEU A 47 9.77 0.89 14.02
N SER A 48 9.33 0.59 12.80
CA SER A 48 8.87 -0.75 12.42
C SER A 48 9.98 -1.81 12.56
N ARG A 49 11.22 -1.45 12.24
CA ARG A 49 12.40 -2.31 12.39
C ARG A 49 12.66 -2.62 13.85
N LEU A 50 12.65 -1.62 14.72
CA LEU A 50 12.84 -1.77 16.16
C LEU A 50 11.76 -2.67 16.77
N LEU A 51 10.49 -2.45 16.43
CA LEU A 51 9.39 -3.29 16.90
C LEU A 51 9.56 -4.76 16.49
N ARG A 52 9.93 -5.02 15.22
CA ARG A 52 10.19 -6.39 14.74
C ARG A 52 11.37 -7.06 15.42
N GLN A 53 12.41 -6.30 15.77
CA GLN A 53 13.59 -6.84 16.46
C GLN A 53 13.29 -7.25 17.90
N HIS A 54 12.52 -6.44 18.62
CA HIS A 54 12.25 -6.68 20.04
C HIS A 54 11.07 -7.61 20.29
N HIS A 55 10.25 -7.92 19.28
CA HIS A 55 9.05 -8.73 19.47
C HIS A 55 8.81 -9.80 18.39
N PRO A 56 9.62 -10.87 18.31
CA PRO A 56 9.21 -12.06 17.58
C PRO A 56 8.01 -12.69 18.29
N LEU A 57 6.79 -12.37 17.82
CA LEU A 57 5.50 -12.83 18.39
C LEU A 57 5.46 -14.37 18.56
N TYR A 58 6.18 -15.09 17.70
CA TYR A 58 6.32 -16.54 17.77
C TYR A 58 7.56 -16.99 16.99
N SER A 59 8.21 -18.06 17.46
CA SER A 59 9.24 -18.75 16.69
C SER A 59 8.57 -19.75 15.76
N ALA A 60 8.79 -19.64 14.44
CA ALA A 60 8.25 -20.61 13.48
C ALA A 60 8.76 -22.04 13.81
N PRO A 61 7.92 -23.08 13.88
CA PRO A 61 8.37 -24.44 14.20
C PRO A 61 9.49 -24.93 13.28
N ALA A 62 10.44 -25.70 13.82
CA ALA A 62 11.62 -26.17 13.08
C ALA A 62 11.26 -26.88 11.76
N LYS A 63 10.19 -27.69 11.76
CA LYS A 63 9.68 -28.37 10.56
C LYS A 63 9.27 -27.39 9.46
N LEU A 64 8.60 -26.28 9.80
CA LEU A 64 8.21 -25.26 8.84
C LEU A 64 9.44 -24.50 8.33
N ARG A 65 10.32 -24.07 9.22
CA ARG A 65 11.57 -23.38 8.85
C ARG A 65 12.41 -24.21 7.90
N ASN A 66 12.64 -25.49 8.22
CA ASN A 66 13.44 -26.40 7.39
C ASN A 66 12.81 -26.62 6.01
N ARG A 67 11.47 -26.72 5.93
CA ARG A 67 10.76 -26.83 4.66
C ARG A 67 10.93 -25.58 3.79
N VAL A 68 10.81 -24.40 4.38
CA VAL A 68 11.00 -23.12 3.65
C VAL A 68 12.45 -22.94 3.22
N LEU A 69 13.41 -23.20 4.12
CA LEU A 69 14.83 -23.13 3.80
C LEU A 69 15.21 -24.08 2.66
N GLY A 70 14.69 -25.31 2.67
CA GLY A 70 14.87 -26.25 1.55
C GLY A 70 14.39 -25.67 0.23
N GLN A 71 13.18 -25.08 0.19
CA GLN A 71 12.64 -24.47 -1.03
C GLN A 71 13.45 -23.27 -1.55
N VAL A 72 13.99 -22.43 -0.66
CA VAL A 72 14.80 -21.28 -1.06
C VAL A 72 16.16 -21.72 -1.60
N LEU A 73 16.81 -22.70 -0.94
CA LEU A 73 18.12 -23.23 -1.34
C LEU A 73 18.03 -24.10 -2.62
N ASP A 74 16.99 -24.93 -2.75
CA ASP A 74 16.75 -25.74 -3.94
C ASP A 74 16.50 -24.87 -5.19
N CYS A 75 15.93 -23.68 -5.04
CA CYS A 75 15.74 -22.75 -6.16
C CYS A 75 17.02 -22.06 -6.63
N SER A 76 18.08 -22.03 -5.81
CA SER A 76 19.37 -21.42 -6.19
C SER A 76 20.31 -22.34 -6.98
N ASP A 77 20.04 -23.66 -7.00
CA ASP A 77 20.90 -24.69 -7.64
C ASP A 77 20.30 -25.31 -8.91
N VAL A 78 19.12 -24.85 -9.35
CA VAL A 78 18.46 -25.40 -10.55
C VAL A 78 18.82 -24.59 -11.78
N ASP A 79 19.86 -25.07 -12.45
CA ASP A 79 19.95 -25.09 -13.91
C ASP A 79 18.56 -25.47 -14.47
N CYS A 80 17.87 -24.47 -15.04
CA CYS A 80 16.48 -24.53 -15.50
C CYS A 80 16.36 -25.37 -16.77
N THR A 81 16.77 -26.64 -16.72
CA THR A 81 16.76 -27.52 -17.89
C THR A 81 16.08 -28.86 -17.66
N LYS A 82 15.92 -29.38 -16.43
CA LYS A 82 15.50 -30.80 -16.29
C LYS A 82 14.30 -31.16 -15.43
N ARG A 83 13.65 -30.27 -14.69
CA ARG A 83 12.36 -30.63 -14.06
C ARG A 83 11.44 -29.46 -13.74
N CYS A 84 10.86 -28.86 -14.77
CA CYS A 84 9.56 -28.22 -14.62
C CYS A 84 8.49 -29.11 -15.25
N ARG A 85 7.72 -29.81 -14.40
CA ARG A 85 6.50 -30.54 -14.79
C ARG A 85 5.24 -29.70 -14.54
N ILE A 86 5.41 -28.38 -14.37
CA ILE A 86 4.28 -27.45 -14.32
C ILE A 86 4.02 -27.02 -15.76
N ARG A 87 2.79 -27.25 -16.20
CA ARG A 87 2.26 -26.81 -17.50
C ARG A 87 2.27 -25.27 -17.53
N CYS A 88 3.42 -24.69 -17.84
CA CYS A 88 3.49 -23.33 -18.34
C CYS A 88 3.07 -23.39 -19.80
N SER A 89 1.77 -23.25 -20.05
CA SER A 89 1.27 -22.85 -21.37
C SER A 89 1.90 -21.51 -21.70
N ARG A 90 2.98 -21.51 -22.49
CA ARG A 90 3.49 -20.32 -23.17
C ARG A 90 2.40 -19.86 -24.13
N PRO A 91 1.78 -18.67 -23.97
CA PRO A 91 1.00 -18.11 -25.06
C PRO A 91 2.00 -17.58 -26.09
N THR A 92 2.27 -18.39 -27.12
CA THR A 92 2.90 -17.89 -28.34
C THR A 92 1.91 -16.96 -29.05
N GLY A 93 2.23 -15.66 -29.05
CA GLY A 93 1.88 -14.77 -30.15
C GLY A 93 0.43 -14.26 -30.22
N MET A 94 0.07 -13.32 -29.34
CA MET A 94 -1.07 -12.41 -29.57
C MET A 94 -0.65 -11.02 -30.08
N HIS A 95 0.60 -10.81 -30.49
CA HIS A 95 1.10 -9.48 -30.88
C HIS A 95 0.68 -9.03 -32.31
N SER A 96 -0.04 -9.86 -33.07
CA SER A 96 -0.47 -9.54 -34.44
C SER A 96 -1.85 -8.87 -34.53
N LEU A 97 -2.71 -8.97 -33.49
CA LEU A 97 -4.09 -8.47 -33.58
C LEU A 97 -4.25 -6.98 -33.24
N MET A 98 -3.26 -6.36 -32.58
CA MET A 98 -3.35 -4.97 -32.10
C MET A 98 -2.89 -3.91 -33.11
N ALA A 99 -2.22 -4.30 -34.21
CA ALA A 99 -1.70 -3.36 -35.20
C ALA A 99 -2.75 -2.87 -36.22
N LYS A 100 -3.89 -3.56 -36.36
CA LYS A 100 -4.96 -3.21 -37.32
C LYS A 100 -6.07 -2.33 -36.75
N ILE A 101 -6.24 -2.25 -35.42
CA ILE A 101 -7.33 -1.49 -34.77
C ILE A 101 -6.99 0.01 -34.67
N LYS A 102 -5.71 0.39 -34.62
CA LYS A 102 -5.27 1.80 -34.52
C LYS A 102 -5.64 2.69 -35.72
N ARG A 103 -6.03 2.14 -36.87
CA ARG A 103 -6.29 2.94 -38.09
C ARG A 103 -7.76 3.28 -38.33
N LEU A 104 -8.70 2.74 -37.55
CA LEU A 104 -10.14 3.03 -37.72
C LEU A 104 -10.76 3.79 -36.54
N LEU A 105 -10.00 4.01 -35.46
CA LEU A 105 -10.45 4.72 -34.26
C LEU A 105 -9.80 6.11 -34.10
N GLY A 106 -9.22 6.67 -35.16
CA GLY A 106 -8.57 8.00 -35.14
C GLY A 106 -9.53 9.17 -35.38
N THR A 107 -10.62 8.96 -36.12
CA THR A 107 -11.52 10.05 -36.54
C THR A 107 -12.79 10.18 -35.71
N ARG A 108 -13.29 9.08 -35.10
CA ARG A 108 -14.54 9.14 -34.29
C ARG A 108 -14.34 9.56 -32.83
N VAL A 109 -13.15 9.36 -32.26
CA VAL A 109 -12.87 9.71 -30.85
C VAL A 109 -12.69 11.23 -30.68
N ALA A 110 -12.18 11.92 -31.69
CA ALA A 110 -12.01 13.37 -31.67
C ALA A 110 -13.35 14.12 -31.57
N CYS A 111 -14.40 13.64 -32.24
CA CYS A 111 -15.74 14.27 -32.18
C CYS A 111 -16.42 14.08 -30.82
N VAL A 112 -16.23 12.93 -30.17
CA VAL A 112 -16.81 12.65 -28.85
C VAL A 112 -16.10 13.46 -27.76
N ALA A 113 -14.77 13.58 -27.84
CA ALA A 113 -14.01 14.42 -26.92
C ALA A 113 -14.36 15.91 -27.06
N ALA A 114 -14.53 16.42 -28.30
CA ALA A 114 -14.96 17.78 -28.53
C ALA A 114 -16.38 18.05 -27.99
N ALA A 115 -17.31 17.11 -28.13
CA ALA A 115 -18.66 17.22 -27.58
C ALA A 115 -18.68 17.24 -26.04
N ILE A 116 -17.85 16.40 -25.39
CA ILE A 116 -17.73 16.38 -23.92
C ILE A 116 -17.15 17.70 -23.39
N ILE A 117 -16.13 18.26 -24.07
CA ILE A 117 -15.54 19.55 -23.70
C ILE A 117 -16.54 20.69 -23.90
N LEU A 118 -17.34 20.66 -24.97
CA LEU A 118 -18.38 21.66 -25.21
C LEU A 118 -19.50 21.58 -24.15
N CYS A 119 -19.92 20.37 -23.78
CA CYS A 119 -20.92 20.15 -22.73
C CYS A 119 -20.44 20.55 -21.33
N LEU A 120 -19.14 20.39 -21.03
CA LEU A 120 -18.57 20.79 -19.73
C LEU A 120 -18.22 22.29 -19.66
N GLY A 121 -17.95 22.94 -20.80
CA GLY A 121 -17.65 24.38 -20.87
C GLY A 121 -18.88 25.30 -20.83
N LEU A 122 -20.06 24.79 -21.21
CA LEU A 122 -21.31 25.57 -21.28
C LEU A 122 -22.24 25.41 -20.08
N LEU A 123 -21.88 24.59 -19.08
CA LEU A 123 -22.55 24.57 -17.77
C LEU A 123 -21.70 25.33 -16.74
N PRO A 124 -21.85 26.67 -16.62
CA PRO A 124 -21.33 27.33 -15.45
C PRO A 124 -22.18 26.86 -14.25
N SER A 125 -21.49 26.43 -13.19
CA SER A 125 -22.01 26.47 -11.81
C SER A 125 -23.21 25.60 -11.44
N THR A 126 -23.08 24.26 -11.38
CA THR A 126 -24.01 23.43 -10.57
C THR A 126 -23.38 22.27 -9.79
N LEU A 127 -22.07 22.19 -9.59
CA LEU A 127 -21.50 21.27 -8.59
C LEU A 127 -21.01 22.04 -7.36
N ARG A 128 -21.98 22.66 -6.70
CA ARG A 128 -21.88 23.14 -5.32
C ARG A 128 -21.97 21.93 -4.39
N ARG A 129 -20.91 21.73 -3.59
CA ARG A 129 -20.85 20.97 -2.33
C ARG A 129 -21.55 19.60 -2.31
N VAL A 130 -20.78 18.55 -2.56
CA VAL A 130 -20.88 17.36 -1.71
C VAL A 130 -19.83 17.55 -0.62
N SER A 131 -20.26 18.09 0.52
CA SER A 131 -19.45 18.03 1.74
C SER A 131 -19.14 16.57 2.03
N GLY A 132 -17.86 16.25 2.14
CA GLY A 132 -17.43 14.95 2.67
C GLY A 132 -18.11 14.73 4.01
N ALA A 133 -18.78 13.59 4.14
CA ALA A 133 -19.23 13.10 5.42
C ALA A 133 -18.01 13.07 6.34
N GLY A 134 -18.05 13.89 7.39
CA GLY A 134 -17.07 13.84 8.46
C GLY A 134 -17.10 12.42 9.02
N TYR A 135 -15.95 11.76 9.02
CA TYR A 135 -15.76 10.59 9.86
C TYR A 135 -15.79 11.12 11.30
N ASP A 136 -16.86 10.83 12.03
CA ASP A 136 -16.94 11.17 13.44
C ASP A 136 -15.90 10.32 14.19
N VAL A 137 -14.97 10.99 14.85
CA VAL A 137 -13.89 10.39 15.67
C VAL A 137 -14.45 9.71 16.95
N ALA A 138 -15.78 9.65 17.08
CA ALA A 138 -16.51 9.08 18.21
C ALA A 138 -16.44 7.54 18.30
N SER A 139 -16.05 6.83 17.24
CA SER A 139 -15.89 5.36 17.31
C SER A 139 -14.60 4.91 17.97
N VAL A 140 -13.55 5.74 17.95
CA VAL A 140 -12.24 5.39 18.54
C VAL A 140 -12.19 5.69 20.05
N THR A 141 -13.05 6.59 20.54
CA THR A 141 -13.10 6.97 21.96
C THR A 141 -13.71 5.91 22.88
N SER A 142 -14.44 4.93 22.36
CA SER A 142 -15.03 3.85 23.18
C SER A 142 -13.98 2.87 23.74
N HIS A 143 -12.81 2.74 23.11
CA HIS A 143 -11.77 1.82 23.58
C HIS A 143 -10.80 2.45 24.60
N LEU A 144 -10.70 3.78 24.65
CA LEU A 144 -9.82 4.48 25.62
C LEU A 144 -10.43 4.58 27.02
N GLY A 145 -11.76 4.49 27.15
CA GLY A 145 -12.45 4.49 28.44
C GLY A 145 -12.10 3.28 29.32
N CYS A 146 -11.91 2.10 28.71
CA CYS A 146 -11.55 0.87 29.44
C CYS A 146 -10.11 0.87 29.95
N LEU A 147 -9.20 1.64 29.35
CA LEU A 147 -7.80 1.70 29.79
C LEU A 147 -7.59 2.71 30.94
N SER A 148 -8.42 3.76 31.05
CA SER A 148 -8.27 4.75 32.13
C SER A 148 -8.94 4.36 33.45
N GLY A 149 -9.79 3.32 33.46
CA GLY A 149 -10.58 2.93 34.63
C GLY A 149 -9.90 2.02 35.67
N CYS A 150 -8.67 1.55 35.43
CA CYS A 150 -7.99 0.61 36.34
C CYS A 150 -6.78 1.18 37.08
N ALA A 151 -6.45 2.47 36.95
CA ALA A 151 -5.25 3.06 37.57
C ALA A 151 -5.50 3.73 38.94
N SER A 152 -6.46 3.22 39.72
CA SER A 152 -6.73 3.71 41.09
C SER A 152 -6.75 2.57 42.09
N GLY A 153 -5.58 2.02 42.38
CA GLY A 153 -5.35 1.15 43.53
C GLY A 153 -3.89 1.30 43.97
N PRO A 154 -3.59 1.65 45.24
CA PRO A 154 -2.21 1.81 45.70
C PRO A 154 -1.58 0.43 45.89
N GLY A 155 -0.98 -0.10 44.82
CA GLY A 155 -0.27 -1.38 44.80
C GLY A 155 1.19 -1.21 45.18
N ASN A 156 1.46 -1.47 46.45
CA ASN A 156 2.76 -1.69 47.09
C ASN A 156 3.74 -2.54 46.24
N TRP A 157 4.71 -1.92 45.56
CA TRP A 157 5.78 -2.61 44.78
C TRP A 157 7.19 -2.51 45.40
N GLU A 158 7.32 -1.95 46.61
CA GLU A 158 8.61 -1.64 47.26
C GLU A 158 9.25 -2.80 48.05
N LEU A 159 8.93 -4.08 47.78
CA LEU A 159 9.47 -5.21 48.58
C LEU A 159 10.19 -6.32 47.80
N PHE A 160 10.61 -6.09 46.55
CA PHE A 160 11.26 -7.14 45.74
C PHE A 160 12.72 -6.90 45.33
N TYR A 161 13.44 -5.99 45.98
CA TYR A 161 14.90 -5.88 45.83
C TYR A 161 15.60 -5.70 47.18
N ARG A 162 15.89 -6.81 47.86
CA ARG A 162 17.05 -6.92 48.75
C ARG A 162 17.55 -8.35 48.85
#